data_AF-A0A2H1WHE4-F1
#
_entry.id   AF-A0A2H1WHE4-F1
#
_cell.length_a   1.000
_cell.length_b   1.000
_cell.length_c   1.000
_cell.angle_alpha   90.00
_cell.angle_beta   90.00
_cell.angle_gamma   90.00
#
_symmetry.space_group_name_H-M   'P 1'
#
loop_
_entity.id
_entity.type
_entity.pdbx_description
1 polymer ?
#
loop_
_entity_poly.entity_id
_entity_poly.type
_entity_poly.pdbx_seq_one_letter_code
_entity_poly.pdbx_strand_id
1 'polypeptide(L)'
;MRIFNVRSAAPVVVNGDVDRAVRKETEFNMRTIRMLLLFITGMFVVIGTLMMMLGVSVYAHYHSFSAFFEPGMIRMTPSILSVFIGAVLVIISIFGFYGSLRLSTCMVNLYAFILMLLLIVQLAVVIVSFNEAGDHLYMYYINIPVNMYSDPEVQQEIDMLQNTLTCCGSSSFTDYLDVMFGPNQPVALATVYLAGQYLTLTLPASCCFSVVDGRCDRVPAMGCKTELFSTLVHNSTIIGILGVSVMLVTVLGIIFALLLARCIRRLKSARGLLAWRIRESVIVAREAEEKQQQQQQQGQQQQQGQQQQQEQQQQQEQQQQQEQQTEANLMRVFRMRSVTPVAVVPNVGAAKTEMEYNMKSIRCLLMIITAMFIVVGLLMIVLGISVYTHFHSFSSFYESGMMNMTPSTLSVFIGLALLIISIFGFFGSLKLSTCMVNVYALILMLVFIVKLVVIILAFTTSGYEIWRHINIPVHMYHDPEVQEEIDMLQSSFSCCGSYSYMDYLDVVFGTNQPTVQASMVIDGDQVSMTLPRTCCLSVTVDNFCQRVSGIGCKDALVNSMVQNSTVIGILGISVMFINLLGIIFALLLARSIRKLKSARVLLAWKVRERVIVAREAEERQQGAPNQVYIDPQSSSTA
;
A
#
# COMPACT_ATOMS: atom_id res chain seq x y z
N MET A 1 -3.98 3.00 -80.85
CA MET A 1 -5.01 3.47 -79.91
C MET A 1 -5.49 2.31 -79.03
N ARG A 2 -4.89 2.15 -77.85
CA ARG A 2 -5.46 1.42 -76.71
C ARG A 2 -5.17 2.27 -75.49
N ILE A 3 -6.26 2.73 -74.87
CA ILE A 3 -6.27 3.59 -73.69
C ILE A 3 -5.76 2.74 -72.51
N PHE A 4 -4.53 2.97 -72.05
CA PHE A 4 -4.13 2.52 -70.72
C PHE A 4 -4.55 3.58 -69.72
N ASN A 5 -5.75 3.38 -69.18
CA ASN A 5 -6.26 4.13 -68.05
C ASN A 5 -5.48 3.68 -66.81
N VAL A 6 -4.44 4.44 -66.41
CA VAL A 6 -3.74 4.22 -65.14
C VAL A 6 -4.72 4.64 -64.05
N ARG A 7 -5.41 3.65 -63.48
CA ARG A 7 -6.20 3.81 -62.27
C ARG A 7 -5.21 4.20 -61.17
N SER A 8 -5.15 5.50 -60.85
CA SER A 8 -4.46 5.99 -59.67
C SER A 8 -4.99 5.20 -58.48
N ALA A 9 -4.13 4.41 -57.83
CA ALA A 9 -4.46 3.84 -56.54
C ALA A 9 -4.85 4.99 -55.63
N ALA A 10 -6.11 5.00 -55.19
CA ALA A 10 -6.54 5.95 -54.17
C ALA A 10 -5.58 5.83 -52.99
N PRO A 11 -5.04 6.94 -52.46
CA PRO A 11 -4.27 6.87 -51.23
C PRO A 11 -5.17 6.23 -50.19
N VAL A 12 -4.72 5.12 -49.60
CA VAL A 12 -5.40 4.53 -48.44
C VAL A 12 -5.33 5.58 -47.34
N VAL A 13 -6.41 6.36 -47.19
CA VAL A 13 -6.60 7.27 -46.07
C VAL A 13 -6.86 6.39 -44.85
N VAL A 14 -5.77 5.86 -44.29
CA VAL A 14 -5.84 5.25 -42.97
C VAL A 14 -6.12 6.40 -42.01
N ASN A 15 -7.23 6.32 -41.28
CA ASN A 15 -7.58 7.21 -40.17
C ASN A 15 -6.53 7.09 -39.05
N GLY A 16 -5.33 7.62 -39.29
CA GLY A 16 -4.19 7.58 -38.38
C GLY A 16 -4.49 8.25 -37.05
N ASP A 17 -5.50 9.12 -37.00
CA ASP A 17 -5.97 9.75 -35.76
C ASP A 17 -6.79 8.82 -34.88
N VAL A 18 -7.55 7.86 -35.45
CA VAL A 18 -8.29 6.84 -34.69
C VAL A 18 -7.33 5.81 -34.09
N ASP A 19 -6.40 5.29 -34.90
CA ASP A 19 -5.36 4.35 -34.42
C ASP A 19 -4.45 5.00 -33.36
N ARG A 20 -4.18 6.30 -33.49
CA ARG A 20 -3.39 7.07 -32.52
C ARG A 20 -4.18 7.35 -31.24
N ALA A 21 -5.49 7.57 -31.31
CA ALA A 21 -6.36 7.73 -30.14
C ALA A 21 -6.47 6.42 -29.36
N VAL A 22 -6.76 5.30 -30.03
CA VAL A 22 -6.89 3.96 -29.42
C VAL A 22 -5.56 3.52 -28.78
N ARG A 23 -4.41 3.78 -29.44
CA ARG A 23 -3.09 3.48 -28.88
C ARG A 23 -2.80 4.29 -27.61
N LYS A 24 -3.17 5.57 -27.59
CA LYS A 24 -2.99 6.45 -26.42
C LYS A 24 -3.89 6.04 -25.24
N GLU A 25 -5.12 5.63 -25.51
CA GLU A 25 -6.04 5.12 -24.49
C GLU A 25 -5.54 3.80 -23.88
N THR A 26 -5.05 2.89 -24.71
CA THR A 26 -4.47 1.62 -24.26
C THR A 26 -3.19 1.82 -23.43
N GLU A 27 -2.32 2.77 -23.81
CA GLU A 27 -1.15 3.15 -23.03
C GLU A 27 -1.51 3.81 -21.68
N PHE A 28 -2.60 4.57 -21.62
CA PHE A 28 -3.09 5.20 -20.39
C PHE A 28 -3.60 4.16 -19.38
N ASN A 29 -4.46 3.23 -19.82
CA ASN A 29 -4.99 2.17 -18.97
C ASN A 29 -3.86 1.28 -18.43
N MET A 30 -2.89 0.95 -19.28
CA MET A 30 -1.72 0.17 -18.88
C MET A 30 -0.90 0.85 -17.78
N ARG A 31 -0.58 2.12 -17.92
CA ARG A 31 0.32 2.81 -16.97
C ARG A 31 -0.38 3.09 -15.63
N THR A 32 -1.69 3.33 -15.63
CA THR A 32 -2.51 3.45 -14.42
C THR A 32 -2.51 2.15 -13.62
N ILE A 33 -2.84 1.03 -14.29
CA ILE A 33 -2.83 -0.31 -13.67
C ILE A 33 -1.42 -0.67 -13.19
N ARG A 34 -0.39 -0.32 -13.95
CA ARG A 34 1.02 -0.55 -13.60
C ARG A 34 1.41 0.14 -12.29
N MET A 35 1.07 1.42 -12.14
CA MET A 35 1.41 2.20 -10.93
C MET A 35 0.62 1.71 -9.71
N LEU A 36 -0.66 1.35 -9.90
CA LEU A 36 -1.47 0.73 -8.85
C LEU A 36 -0.87 -0.59 -8.38
N LEU A 37 -0.48 -1.47 -9.31
CA LEU A 37 0.13 -2.75 -8.98
C LEU A 37 1.51 -2.58 -8.32
N LEU A 38 2.34 -1.62 -8.78
CA LEU A 38 3.62 -1.28 -8.12
C LEU A 38 3.46 -0.79 -6.69
N PHE A 39 2.45 0.05 -6.44
CA PHE A 39 2.19 0.59 -5.12
C PHE A 39 1.70 -0.50 -4.17
N ILE A 40 0.72 -1.31 -4.60
CA ILE A 40 0.17 -2.42 -3.81
C ILE A 40 1.26 -3.45 -3.50
N THR A 41 2.04 -3.89 -4.50
CA THR A 41 3.13 -4.85 -4.26
C THR A 41 4.24 -4.25 -3.42
N GLY A 42 4.54 -2.95 -3.56
CA GLY A 42 5.48 -2.25 -2.69
C GLY A 42 5.04 -2.26 -1.22
N MET A 43 3.75 -2.06 -0.94
CA MET A 43 3.22 -2.14 0.42
C MET A 43 3.32 -3.57 0.99
N PHE A 44 3.02 -4.59 0.20
CA PHE A 44 3.18 -5.98 0.63
C PHE A 44 4.63 -6.36 0.90
N VAL A 45 5.61 -5.78 0.19
CA VAL A 45 7.03 -5.94 0.56
C VAL A 45 7.28 -5.37 1.96
N VAL A 46 6.83 -4.15 2.24
CA VAL A 46 7.02 -3.51 3.55
C VAL A 46 6.35 -4.33 4.65
N ILE A 47 5.07 -4.69 4.47
CA ILE A 47 4.31 -5.51 5.44
C ILE A 47 5.00 -6.85 5.65
N GLY A 48 5.41 -7.54 4.58
CA GLY A 48 6.11 -8.82 4.67
C GLY A 48 7.45 -8.72 5.41
N THR A 49 8.22 -7.64 5.19
CA THR A 49 9.46 -7.42 5.94
C THR A 49 9.20 -7.12 7.41
N LEU A 50 8.17 -6.33 7.75
CA LEU A 50 7.80 -6.05 9.13
C LEU A 50 7.34 -7.33 9.85
N MET A 51 6.49 -8.14 9.21
CA MET A 51 6.07 -9.44 9.75
C MET A 51 7.26 -10.37 9.97
N MET A 52 8.22 -10.41 9.05
CA MET A 52 9.43 -11.23 9.21
C MET A 52 10.30 -10.75 10.37
N MET A 53 10.48 -9.43 10.53
CA MET A 53 11.22 -8.85 11.66
C MET A 53 10.53 -9.13 13.00
N LEU A 54 9.21 -8.98 13.06
CA LEU A 54 8.41 -9.31 14.25
C LEU A 54 8.52 -10.80 14.59
N GLY A 55 8.41 -11.67 13.60
CA GLY A 55 8.55 -13.11 13.79
C GLY A 55 9.93 -13.52 14.32
N VAL A 56 11.00 -12.90 13.80
CA VAL A 56 12.37 -13.12 14.30
C VAL A 56 12.55 -12.56 15.71
N SER A 57 12.03 -11.36 16.00
CA SER A 57 12.14 -10.79 17.36
C SER A 57 11.39 -11.61 18.39
N VAL A 58 10.19 -12.11 18.05
CA VAL A 58 9.40 -12.97 18.95
C VAL A 58 10.11 -14.31 19.13
N TYR A 59 10.65 -14.90 18.06
CA TYR A 59 11.43 -16.14 18.17
C TYR A 59 12.70 -15.97 19.03
N ALA A 60 13.39 -14.84 18.91
CA ALA A 60 14.61 -14.57 19.66
C ALA A 60 14.36 -14.28 21.14
N HIS A 61 13.20 -13.69 21.48
CA HIS A 61 12.85 -13.37 22.87
C HIS A 61 12.10 -14.50 23.57
N TYR A 62 11.40 -15.36 22.82
CA TYR A 62 10.57 -16.45 23.33
C TYR A 62 10.88 -17.77 22.61
N HIS A 63 12.12 -18.25 22.75
CA HIS A 63 12.57 -19.51 22.14
C HIS A 63 11.78 -20.74 22.64
N SER A 64 11.18 -20.61 23.82
CA SER A 64 10.50 -21.63 24.63
C SER A 64 9.14 -22.04 24.08
N PHE A 65 8.44 -21.14 23.38
CA PHE A 65 7.21 -21.44 22.61
C PHE A 65 7.39 -22.55 21.56
N SER A 66 8.63 -22.84 21.12
CA SER A 66 8.90 -23.91 20.16
C SER A 66 8.66 -25.32 20.71
N ALA A 67 8.43 -25.48 22.02
CA ALA A 67 8.06 -26.73 22.65
C ALA A 67 6.56 -27.06 22.53
N PHE A 68 5.69 -26.07 22.25
CA PHE A 68 4.22 -26.21 22.22
C PHE A 68 3.63 -26.87 20.98
N PHE A 69 4.47 -27.24 20.02
CA PHE A 69 4.06 -27.88 18.78
C PHE A 69 4.90 -29.14 18.60
N GLU A 70 4.23 -30.26 18.29
CA GLU A 70 4.78 -31.63 18.35
C GLU A 70 6.21 -31.80 17.79
N PRO A 71 6.97 -32.79 18.29
CA PRO A 71 8.23 -33.22 17.70
C PRO A 71 7.99 -33.93 16.36
N GLY A 72 7.98 -33.16 15.27
CA GLY A 72 8.02 -33.65 13.89
C GLY A 72 8.99 -32.81 13.03
N MET A 73 9.22 -33.24 11.78
CA MET A 73 10.19 -32.63 10.84
C MET A 73 9.95 -31.14 10.53
N ILE A 74 8.87 -30.53 11.02
CA ILE A 74 8.67 -29.08 11.01
C ILE A 74 7.95 -28.63 12.29
N ARG A 75 8.69 -28.26 13.34
CA ARG A 75 8.14 -27.51 14.50
C ARG A 75 7.65 -26.14 14.01
N MET A 76 6.35 -26.00 13.78
CA MET A 76 5.74 -24.76 13.29
C MET A 76 5.19 -23.92 14.45
N THR A 77 6.10 -23.30 15.21
CA THR A 77 5.70 -22.26 16.19
C THR A 77 5.03 -21.08 15.47
N PRO A 78 4.03 -20.38 16.06
CA PRO A 78 3.42 -19.18 15.48
C PRO A 78 4.44 -18.14 15.01
N SER A 79 5.56 -18.00 15.74
CA SER A 79 6.69 -17.14 15.38
C SER A 79 7.36 -17.59 14.07
N ILE A 80 7.67 -18.89 13.93
CA ILE A 80 8.27 -19.46 12.71
C ILE A 80 7.29 -19.37 11.53
N LEU A 81 6.01 -19.64 11.77
CA LEU A 81 4.96 -19.50 10.78
C LEU A 81 4.83 -18.05 10.29
N SER A 82 4.92 -17.07 11.19
CA SER A 82 4.89 -15.64 10.84
C SER A 82 6.09 -15.22 9.97
N VAL A 83 7.29 -15.74 10.27
CA VAL A 83 8.50 -15.55 9.45
C VAL A 83 8.30 -16.15 8.06
N PHE A 84 7.78 -17.38 7.98
CA PHE A 84 7.54 -18.07 6.72
C PHE A 84 6.50 -17.34 5.86
N ILE A 85 5.36 -16.96 6.44
CA ILE A 85 4.32 -16.18 5.76
C ILE A 85 4.88 -14.84 5.28
N GLY A 86 5.64 -14.14 6.12
CA GLY A 86 6.32 -12.89 5.76
C GLY A 86 7.26 -13.05 4.57
N ALA A 87 8.10 -14.09 4.57
CA ALA A 87 9.02 -14.39 3.49
C ALA A 87 8.28 -14.70 2.17
N VAL A 88 7.23 -15.52 2.22
CA VAL A 88 6.39 -15.84 1.05
C VAL A 88 5.74 -14.57 0.49
N LEU A 89 5.20 -13.70 1.34
CA LEU A 89 4.62 -12.42 0.93
C LEU A 89 5.65 -11.52 0.23
N VAL A 90 6.88 -11.43 0.75
CA VAL A 90 7.96 -10.66 0.12
C VAL A 90 8.31 -11.22 -1.25
N ILE A 91 8.51 -12.54 -1.37
CA ILE A 91 8.88 -13.19 -2.63
C ILE A 91 7.81 -12.94 -3.71
N ILE A 92 6.54 -13.14 -3.37
CA ILE A 92 5.42 -12.92 -4.29
C ILE A 92 5.35 -11.45 -4.71
N SER A 93 5.56 -10.55 -3.77
CA SER A 93 5.52 -9.11 -4.01
C SER A 93 6.68 -8.63 -4.89
N ILE A 94 7.86 -9.24 -4.77
CA ILE A 94 9.01 -9.00 -5.65
C ILE A 94 8.66 -9.35 -7.10
N PHE A 95 8.04 -10.50 -7.38
CA PHE A 95 7.64 -10.86 -8.74
C PHE A 95 6.62 -9.86 -9.33
N GLY A 96 5.64 -9.45 -8.55
CA GLY A 96 4.67 -8.42 -8.97
C GLY A 96 5.31 -7.06 -9.21
N PHE A 97 6.22 -6.64 -8.33
CA PHE A 97 6.95 -5.38 -8.42
C PHE A 97 7.89 -5.34 -9.63
N TYR A 98 8.80 -6.31 -9.75
CA TYR A 98 9.73 -6.42 -10.88
C TYR A 98 9.02 -6.65 -12.21
N GLY A 99 7.94 -7.46 -12.22
CA GLY A 99 7.13 -7.69 -13.41
C GLY A 99 6.50 -6.40 -13.94
N SER A 100 5.99 -5.57 -13.03
CA SER A 100 5.42 -4.27 -13.34
C SER A 100 6.49 -3.25 -13.78
N LEU A 101 7.67 -3.23 -13.16
CA LEU A 101 8.80 -2.37 -13.55
C LEU A 101 9.36 -2.70 -14.94
N ARG A 102 9.61 -3.99 -15.21
CA ARG A 102 10.26 -4.44 -16.46
C ARG A 102 9.29 -4.56 -17.64
N LEU A 103 7.99 -4.27 -17.46
CA LEU A 103 6.94 -4.55 -18.43
C LEU A 103 7.07 -5.98 -19.00
N SER A 104 7.40 -6.94 -18.13
CA SER A 104 7.60 -8.33 -18.51
C SER A 104 6.30 -9.10 -18.32
N THR A 105 5.71 -9.53 -19.44
CA THR A 105 4.48 -10.35 -19.45
C THR A 105 4.69 -11.68 -18.75
N CYS A 106 5.89 -12.26 -18.84
CA CYS A 106 6.22 -13.53 -18.20
C CYS A 106 6.14 -13.40 -16.66
N MET A 107 6.80 -12.37 -16.10
CA MET A 107 6.83 -12.15 -14.65
C MET A 107 5.44 -11.77 -14.08
N VAL A 108 4.67 -10.93 -14.80
CA VAL A 108 3.31 -10.57 -14.35
C VAL A 108 2.36 -11.76 -14.44
N ASN A 109 2.51 -12.64 -15.44
CA ASN A 109 1.73 -13.88 -15.52
C ASN A 109 2.14 -14.89 -14.43
N LEU A 110 3.43 -14.99 -14.11
CA LEU A 110 3.93 -15.81 -13.02
C LEU A 110 3.35 -15.34 -11.67
N TYR A 111 3.35 -14.03 -11.43
CA TYR A 111 2.70 -13.43 -10.27
C TYR A 111 1.19 -13.78 -10.20
N ALA A 112 0.46 -13.64 -11.30
CA ALA A 112 -0.97 -14.01 -11.36
C ALA A 112 -1.19 -15.52 -11.12
N PHE A 113 -0.31 -16.37 -11.63
CA PHE A 113 -0.35 -17.81 -11.41
C PHE A 113 -0.12 -18.18 -9.94
N ILE A 114 0.88 -17.57 -9.28
CA ILE A 114 1.13 -17.80 -7.85
C ILE A 114 -0.06 -17.33 -7.01
N LEU A 115 -0.67 -16.16 -7.32
CA LEU A 115 -1.89 -15.72 -6.64
C LEU A 115 -3.07 -16.66 -6.83
N MET A 116 -3.20 -17.27 -8.02
CA MET A 116 -4.24 -18.27 -8.28
C MET A 116 -4.01 -19.54 -7.43
N LEU A 117 -2.78 -20.01 -7.31
CA LEU A 117 -2.44 -21.13 -6.42
C LEU A 117 -2.75 -20.80 -4.96
N LEU A 118 -2.41 -19.59 -4.51
CA LEU A 118 -2.76 -19.14 -3.16
C LEU A 118 -4.28 -19.11 -2.94
N LEU A 119 -5.06 -18.64 -3.91
CA LEU A 119 -6.52 -18.64 -3.81
C LEU A 119 -7.07 -20.06 -3.66
N ILE A 120 -6.51 -21.05 -4.38
CA ILE A 120 -6.91 -22.45 -4.26
C ILE A 120 -6.58 -23.00 -2.87
N VAL A 121 -5.36 -22.74 -2.37
CA VAL A 121 -4.96 -23.15 -1.02
C VAL A 121 -5.85 -22.52 0.03
N GLN A 122 -6.17 -21.23 -0.11
CA GLN A 122 -7.03 -20.52 0.81
C GLN A 122 -8.46 -21.07 0.82
N LEU A 123 -9.03 -21.39 -0.35
CA LEU A 123 -10.32 -22.05 -0.44
C LEU A 123 -10.28 -23.44 0.21
N ALA A 124 -9.21 -24.20 0.00
CA ALA A 124 -9.06 -25.52 0.62
C ALA A 124 -9.00 -25.42 2.15
N VAL A 125 -8.26 -24.45 2.71
CA VAL A 125 -8.23 -24.19 4.16
C VAL A 125 -9.63 -23.88 4.67
N VAL A 126 -10.35 -22.95 4.03
CA VAL A 126 -11.72 -22.60 4.43
C VAL A 126 -12.64 -23.82 4.40
N ILE A 127 -12.61 -24.63 3.35
CA ILE A 127 -13.44 -25.84 3.24
C ILE A 127 -13.11 -26.85 4.34
N VAL A 128 -11.82 -27.06 4.64
CA VAL A 128 -11.39 -27.98 5.70
C VAL A 128 -11.80 -27.45 7.08
N SER A 129 -11.66 -26.15 7.34
CA SER A 129 -12.01 -25.51 8.60
C SER A 129 -13.50 -25.60 8.96
N PHE A 130 -14.40 -25.77 7.98
CA PHE A 130 -15.84 -25.93 8.22
C PHE A 130 -16.31 -27.39 8.27
N ASN A 131 -15.43 -28.36 8.05
CA ASN A 131 -15.75 -29.78 8.15
C ASN A 131 -15.30 -30.36 9.50
N GLU A 132 -15.93 -31.45 9.94
CA GLU A 132 -15.50 -32.21 11.15
C GLU A 132 -14.02 -32.66 11.08
N ALA A 133 -13.50 -32.86 9.87
CA ALA A 133 -12.08 -33.15 9.66
C ALA A 133 -11.17 -32.00 10.09
N GLY A 134 -11.63 -30.74 9.98
CA GLY A 134 -10.93 -29.56 10.49
C GLY A 134 -10.84 -29.58 12.01
N ASP A 135 -11.95 -29.85 12.70
CA ASP A 135 -12.01 -29.91 14.17
C ASP A 135 -11.03 -30.95 14.72
N HIS A 136 -10.99 -32.14 14.11
CA HIS A 136 -10.01 -33.17 14.44
C HIS A 136 -8.57 -32.75 14.15
N LEU A 137 -8.32 -32.00 13.08
CA LEU A 137 -6.98 -31.51 12.73
C LEU A 137 -6.50 -30.46 13.74
N TYR A 138 -7.34 -29.49 14.12
CA TYR A 138 -7.00 -28.49 15.13
C TYR A 138 -6.69 -29.13 16.47
N MET A 139 -7.53 -30.08 16.88
CA MET A 139 -7.27 -30.87 18.07
C MET A 139 -6.01 -31.73 17.90
N TYR A 140 -5.68 -32.28 16.73
CA TYR A 140 -4.45 -33.07 16.61
C TYR A 140 -3.17 -32.21 16.73
N TYR A 141 -3.14 -31.05 16.10
CA TYR A 141 -1.93 -30.22 16.00
C TYR A 141 -1.65 -29.33 17.21
N ILE A 142 -2.66 -29.01 18.02
CA ILE A 142 -2.50 -28.24 19.25
C ILE A 142 -2.20 -29.21 20.39
N ASN A 143 -0.95 -29.26 20.84
CA ASN A 143 -0.53 -30.06 21.98
C ASN A 143 0.26 -29.23 22.99
N ILE A 144 -0.32 -29.00 24.16
CA ILE A 144 0.34 -28.23 25.22
C ILE A 144 1.28 -29.18 25.99
N PRO A 145 2.61 -28.91 26.04
CA PRO A 145 3.63 -29.81 26.55
C PRO A 145 3.74 -29.70 28.07
N VAL A 146 2.66 -30.05 28.76
CA VAL A 146 2.57 -30.00 30.23
C VAL A 146 3.62 -30.86 30.93
N ASN A 147 4.16 -31.87 30.25
CA ASN A 147 5.28 -32.68 30.73
C ASN A 147 6.62 -31.91 30.82
N MET A 148 6.74 -30.80 30.09
CA MET A 148 7.91 -29.91 30.13
C MET A 148 7.72 -28.74 31.10
N TYR A 149 6.66 -28.76 31.93
CA TYR A 149 6.37 -27.70 32.90
C TYR A 149 7.49 -27.47 33.92
N SER A 150 8.40 -28.42 34.12
CA SER A 150 9.60 -28.26 34.97
C SER A 150 10.59 -27.21 34.44
N ASP A 151 10.52 -26.86 33.16
CA ASP A 151 11.36 -25.82 32.55
C ASP A 151 10.76 -24.43 32.87
N PRO A 152 11.52 -23.51 33.51
CA PRO A 152 11.00 -22.21 33.94
C PRO A 152 10.46 -21.35 32.80
N GLU A 153 11.00 -21.49 31.59
CA GLU A 153 10.54 -20.71 30.44
C GLU A 153 9.20 -21.25 29.90
N VAL A 154 9.06 -22.58 29.82
CA VAL A 154 7.80 -23.25 29.42
C VAL A 154 6.72 -23.05 30.49
N GLN A 155 7.11 -23.04 31.76
CA GLN A 155 6.22 -22.81 32.89
C GLN A 155 5.49 -21.47 32.76
N GLN A 156 6.21 -20.38 32.50
CA GLN A 156 5.62 -19.04 32.38
C GLN A 156 4.57 -18.94 31.27
N GLU A 157 4.82 -19.61 30.14
CA GLU A 157 3.92 -19.61 28.99
C GLU A 157 2.67 -20.46 29.24
N ILE A 158 2.82 -21.64 29.86
CA ILE A 158 1.69 -22.47 30.29
C ILE A 158 0.84 -21.71 31.32
N ASP A 159 1.49 -21.05 32.29
CA ASP A 159 0.82 -20.26 33.33
C ASP A 159 0.02 -19.10 32.72
N MET A 160 0.60 -18.39 31.76
CA MET A 160 -0.08 -17.33 31.03
C MET A 160 -1.29 -17.86 30.25
N LEU A 161 -1.14 -18.98 29.55
CA LEU A 161 -2.22 -19.60 28.77
C LEU A 161 -3.38 -20.03 29.69
N GLN A 162 -3.07 -20.69 30.80
CA GLN A 162 -4.05 -21.20 31.77
C GLN A 162 -4.82 -20.07 32.44
N ASN A 163 -4.13 -18.99 32.83
CA ASN A 163 -4.77 -17.81 33.41
C ASN A 163 -5.63 -17.06 32.37
N THR A 164 -5.15 -16.92 31.14
CA THR A 164 -5.85 -16.16 30.08
C THR A 164 -7.13 -16.86 29.64
N LEU A 165 -7.10 -18.19 29.51
CA LEU A 165 -8.23 -18.99 29.04
C LEU A 165 -9.02 -19.66 30.18
N THR A 166 -8.62 -19.48 31.44
CA THR A 166 -9.25 -20.11 32.62
C THR A 166 -9.43 -21.62 32.46
N CYS A 167 -8.36 -22.30 32.09
CA CYS A 167 -8.34 -23.73 31.73
C CYS A 167 -7.19 -24.45 32.43
N CYS A 168 -7.23 -25.78 32.49
CA CYS A 168 -6.18 -26.54 33.17
C CYS A 168 -5.72 -27.78 32.38
N GLY A 169 -4.41 -27.94 32.24
CA GLY A 169 -3.77 -28.99 31.45
C GLY A 169 -3.97 -28.83 29.93
N SER A 170 -3.48 -29.81 29.16
CA SER A 170 -3.60 -29.79 27.70
C SER A 170 -5.01 -30.15 27.28
N SER A 171 -5.45 -31.35 27.64
CA SER A 171 -6.81 -31.87 27.46
C SER A 171 -7.60 -31.87 28.77
N SER A 172 -6.92 -32.03 29.91
CA SER A 172 -7.53 -31.97 31.25
C SER A 172 -6.45 -31.79 32.32
N PHE A 173 -6.85 -31.41 33.54
CA PHE A 173 -5.97 -31.34 34.70
C PHE A 173 -5.25 -32.68 34.99
N THR A 174 -5.79 -33.81 34.52
CA THR A 174 -5.17 -35.14 34.65
C THR A 174 -3.83 -35.25 33.94
N ASP A 175 -3.53 -34.37 32.99
CA ASP A 175 -2.27 -34.42 32.25
C ASP A 175 -1.05 -34.09 33.14
N TYR A 176 -1.28 -33.54 34.33
CA TYR A 176 -0.25 -33.31 35.34
C TYR A 176 0.02 -34.49 36.28
N LEU A 177 -0.73 -35.60 36.17
CA LEU A 177 -0.59 -36.74 37.08
C LEU A 177 0.82 -37.37 37.05
N ASP A 178 1.48 -37.32 35.88
CA ASP A 178 2.82 -37.89 35.67
C ASP A 178 3.93 -36.82 35.70
N VAL A 179 3.60 -35.58 36.07
CA VAL A 179 4.54 -34.45 36.07
C VAL A 179 5.15 -34.27 37.46
N MET A 180 6.48 -34.28 37.52
CA MET A 180 7.23 -34.04 38.76
C MET A 180 7.55 -32.56 38.88
N PHE A 181 6.90 -31.87 39.82
CA PHE A 181 7.15 -30.46 40.09
C PHE A 181 8.45 -30.26 40.88
N GLY A 182 9.22 -29.24 40.48
CA GLY A 182 10.44 -28.83 41.19
C GLY A 182 10.15 -28.09 42.50
N PRO A 183 11.14 -27.97 43.41
CA PRO A 183 10.95 -27.40 44.75
C PRO A 183 10.58 -25.91 44.79
N ASN A 184 10.83 -25.17 43.69
CA ASN A 184 10.58 -23.73 43.60
C ASN A 184 9.41 -23.38 42.66
N GLN A 185 8.63 -24.36 42.19
CA GLN A 185 7.53 -24.09 41.27
C GLN A 185 6.25 -23.70 42.01
N PRO A 186 5.48 -22.72 41.50
CA PRO A 186 4.23 -22.30 42.10
C PRO A 186 3.16 -23.39 41.89
N VAL A 187 2.96 -24.22 42.90
CA VAL A 187 1.98 -25.32 42.91
C VAL A 187 1.00 -25.18 44.08
N ALA A 188 -0.17 -25.77 43.92
CA ALA A 188 -1.22 -25.79 44.92
C ALA A 188 -1.88 -27.17 45.00
N LEU A 189 -2.41 -27.50 46.18
CA LEU A 189 -3.08 -28.76 46.44
C LEU A 189 -4.57 -28.65 46.07
N ALA A 190 -5.02 -29.47 45.11
CA ALA A 190 -6.40 -29.49 44.65
C ALA A 190 -7.09 -30.81 45.05
N THR A 191 -8.32 -30.71 45.55
CA THR A 191 -9.20 -31.87 45.73
C THR A 191 -10.12 -32.00 44.52
N VAL A 192 -9.94 -33.07 43.74
CA VAL A 192 -10.73 -33.34 42.54
C VAL A 192 -11.50 -34.66 42.68
N TYR A 193 -12.63 -34.77 42.00
CA TYR A 193 -13.42 -35.99 41.96
C TYR A 193 -13.14 -36.76 40.66
N LEU A 194 -12.51 -37.92 40.77
CA LEU A 194 -12.09 -38.77 39.66
C LEU A 194 -12.58 -40.20 39.89
N ALA A 195 -13.18 -40.83 38.88
CA ALA A 195 -13.59 -42.23 38.90
C ALA A 195 -14.40 -42.68 40.13
N GLY A 196 -15.22 -41.78 40.72
CA GLY A 196 -16.06 -42.08 41.87
C GLY A 196 -15.42 -41.82 43.24
N GLN A 197 -14.21 -41.25 43.30
CA GLN A 197 -13.49 -40.98 44.54
C GLN A 197 -12.90 -39.57 44.57
N TYR A 198 -12.77 -39.00 45.77
CA TYR A 198 -12.05 -37.74 46.01
C TYR A 198 -10.55 -38.02 46.10
N LEU A 199 -9.75 -37.36 45.25
CA LEU A 199 -8.30 -37.47 45.20
C LEU A 199 -7.68 -36.09 45.40
N THR A 200 -6.62 -36.02 46.22
CA THR A 200 -5.80 -34.82 46.39
C THR A 200 -4.61 -34.87 45.43
N LEU A 201 -4.50 -33.87 44.56
CA LEU A 201 -3.44 -33.75 43.56
C LEU A 201 -2.68 -32.43 43.74
N THR A 202 -1.41 -32.41 43.39
CA THR A 202 -0.63 -31.18 43.23
C THR A 202 -0.78 -30.68 41.79
N LEU A 203 -1.24 -29.45 41.61
CA LEU A 203 -1.41 -28.81 40.31
C LEU A 203 -0.66 -27.47 40.28
N PRO A 204 -0.33 -26.93 39.09
CA PRO A 204 0.12 -25.54 38.94
C PRO A 204 -0.85 -24.55 39.60
N ALA A 205 -0.33 -23.49 40.21
CA ALA A 205 -1.18 -22.44 40.79
C ALA A 205 -2.04 -21.73 39.72
N SER A 206 -1.53 -21.63 38.49
CA SER A 206 -2.21 -21.09 37.29
C SER A 206 -3.39 -21.94 36.82
N CYS A 207 -3.45 -23.22 37.20
CA CYS A 207 -4.59 -24.10 36.94
C CYS A 207 -5.79 -23.83 37.87
N CYS A 208 -5.70 -22.88 38.80
CA CYS A 208 -6.69 -22.67 39.83
C CYS A 208 -7.30 -21.27 39.73
N PHE A 209 -8.63 -21.19 39.90
CA PHE A 209 -9.34 -19.89 39.89
C PHE A 209 -8.83 -18.97 41.00
N SER A 210 -8.53 -19.56 42.15
CA SER A 210 -7.90 -18.90 43.29
C SER A 210 -7.15 -19.95 44.11
N VAL A 211 -6.08 -19.50 44.77
CA VAL A 211 -5.28 -20.31 45.68
C VAL A 211 -5.38 -19.69 47.07
N VAL A 212 -5.85 -20.47 48.04
CA VAL A 212 -6.01 -20.06 49.45
C VAL A 212 -5.23 -21.06 50.31
N ASP A 213 -4.28 -20.57 51.11
CA ASP A 213 -3.42 -21.39 51.98
C ASP A 213 -2.73 -22.57 51.24
N GLY A 214 -2.28 -22.33 50.00
CA GLY A 214 -1.65 -23.35 49.17
C GLY A 214 -2.62 -24.44 48.67
N ARG A 215 -3.93 -24.23 48.79
CA ARG A 215 -4.98 -25.11 48.25
C ARG A 215 -5.77 -24.42 47.16
N CYS A 216 -6.18 -25.18 46.15
CA CYS A 216 -7.04 -24.67 45.09
C CYS A 216 -8.50 -24.70 45.51
N ASP A 217 -9.17 -23.56 45.37
CA ASP A 217 -10.61 -23.44 45.62
C ASP A 217 -11.42 -24.20 44.55
N ARG A 218 -11.07 -23.97 43.27
CA ARG A 218 -11.68 -24.65 42.13
C ARG A 218 -10.68 -24.85 41.00
N VAL A 219 -10.78 -26.02 40.35
CA VAL A 219 -10.03 -26.38 39.14
C VAL A 219 -10.98 -26.34 37.94
N PRO A 220 -10.61 -25.69 36.83
CA PRO A 220 -11.36 -25.76 35.58
C PRO A 220 -11.57 -27.20 35.11
N ALA A 221 -12.79 -27.52 34.70
CA ALA A 221 -13.14 -28.86 34.20
C ALA A 221 -12.69 -29.08 32.74
N MET A 222 -12.46 -27.99 32.00
CA MET A 222 -12.05 -28.02 30.59
C MET A 222 -10.52 -27.89 30.46
N GLY A 223 -9.94 -28.68 29.56
CA GLY A 223 -8.55 -28.50 29.14
C GLY A 223 -8.37 -27.27 28.25
N CYS A 224 -7.16 -26.71 28.25
CA CYS A 224 -6.86 -25.47 27.53
C CYS A 224 -7.01 -25.59 26.01
N LYS A 225 -6.80 -26.78 25.46
CA LYS A 225 -7.00 -27.04 24.04
C LYS A 225 -8.47 -26.91 23.61
N THR A 226 -9.38 -27.43 24.43
CA THR A 226 -10.82 -27.34 24.17
C THR A 226 -11.33 -25.91 24.35
N GLU A 227 -10.85 -25.22 25.38
CA GLU A 227 -11.24 -23.82 25.64
C GLU A 227 -10.69 -22.86 24.58
N LEU A 228 -9.45 -23.08 24.13
CA LEU A 228 -8.85 -22.35 23.02
C LEU A 228 -9.67 -22.54 21.74
N PHE A 229 -10.06 -23.78 21.45
CA PHE A 229 -10.92 -24.09 20.30
C PHE A 229 -12.31 -23.44 20.42
N SER A 230 -12.94 -23.51 21.59
CA SER A 230 -14.21 -22.85 21.89
C SER A 230 -14.15 -21.34 21.67
N THR A 231 -13.08 -20.69 22.16
CA THR A 231 -12.83 -19.25 21.97
C THR A 231 -12.62 -18.89 20.50
N LEU A 232 -11.89 -19.73 19.75
CA LEU A 232 -11.71 -19.60 18.30
C LEU A 232 -13.04 -19.70 17.54
N VAL A 233 -13.91 -20.63 17.92
CA VAL A 233 -15.24 -20.80 17.33
C VAL A 233 -16.14 -19.61 17.66
N HIS A 234 -16.10 -19.09 18.88
CA HIS A 234 -16.88 -17.92 19.27
C HIS A 234 -16.47 -16.67 18.47
N ASN A 235 -15.17 -16.48 18.26
CA ASN A 235 -14.62 -15.37 17.48
C ASN A 235 -14.47 -15.70 15.98
N SER A 236 -15.04 -16.82 15.52
CA SER A 236 -14.94 -17.29 14.13
C SER A 236 -15.51 -16.30 13.12
N THR A 237 -16.43 -15.44 13.53
CA THR A 237 -16.97 -14.36 12.69
C THR A 237 -15.88 -13.37 12.27
N ILE A 238 -14.99 -12.97 13.17
CA ILE A 238 -13.87 -12.07 12.89
C ILE A 238 -12.87 -12.75 11.95
N ILE A 239 -12.51 -13.99 12.24
CA ILE A 239 -11.57 -14.79 11.41
C ILE A 239 -12.17 -15.03 10.02
N GLY A 240 -13.48 -15.29 9.93
CA GLY A 240 -14.21 -15.45 8.68
C GLY A 240 -14.22 -14.17 7.85
N ILE A 241 -14.48 -13.01 8.46
CA ILE A 241 -14.42 -11.70 7.77
C ILE A 241 -13.01 -11.43 7.25
N LEU A 242 -11.97 -11.68 8.06
CA LEU A 242 -10.57 -11.54 7.64
C LEU A 242 -10.25 -12.48 6.48
N GLY A 243 -10.64 -13.75 6.56
CA GLY A 243 -10.44 -14.73 5.49
C GLY A 243 -11.10 -14.32 4.17
N VAL A 244 -12.37 -13.92 4.21
CA VAL A 244 -13.11 -13.43 3.02
C VAL A 244 -12.46 -12.18 2.44
N SER A 245 -12.00 -11.25 3.29
CA SER A 245 -11.31 -10.04 2.81
C SER A 245 -10.01 -10.37 2.07
N VAL A 246 -9.23 -11.33 2.56
CA VAL A 246 -8.01 -11.81 1.90
C VAL A 246 -8.35 -12.45 0.56
N MET A 247 -9.41 -13.24 0.46
CA MET A 247 -9.86 -13.84 -0.81
C MET A 247 -10.24 -12.76 -1.84
N LEU A 248 -10.95 -11.73 -1.38
CA LEU A 248 -11.36 -10.65 -2.26
C LEU A 248 -10.14 -9.88 -2.81
N VAL A 249 -9.16 -9.58 -1.94
CA VAL A 249 -7.93 -8.89 -2.34
C VAL A 249 -7.10 -9.74 -3.29
N THR A 250 -6.98 -11.06 -3.07
CA THR A 250 -6.24 -11.95 -3.97
C THR A 250 -6.91 -12.04 -5.34
N VAL A 251 -8.25 -12.16 -5.40
CA VAL A 251 -9.02 -12.12 -6.66
C VAL A 251 -8.81 -10.81 -7.41
N LEU A 252 -8.90 -9.67 -6.74
CA LEU A 252 -8.64 -8.36 -7.34
C LEU A 252 -7.19 -8.26 -7.86
N GLY A 253 -6.22 -8.77 -7.10
CA GLY A 253 -4.82 -8.86 -7.53
C GLY A 253 -4.63 -9.65 -8.81
N ILE A 254 -5.30 -10.81 -8.94
CA ILE A 254 -5.30 -11.64 -10.16
C ILE A 254 -5.89 -10.86 -11.34
N ILE A 255 -7.05 -10.23 -11.15
CA ILE A 255 -7.72 -9.44 -12.20
C ILE A 255 -6.79 -8.32 -12.69
N PHE A 256 -6.21 -7.53 -11.79
CA PHE A 256 -5.30 -6.45 -12.16
C PHE A 256 -4.03 -6.94 -12.84
N ALA A 257 -3.44 -8.05 -12.37
CA ALA A 257 -2.27 -8.65 -13.00
C ALA A 257 -2.58 -9.14 -14.42
N LEU A 258 -3.71 -9.82 -14.64
CA LEU A 258 -4.12 -10.30 -15.95
C LEU A 258 -4.48 -9.16 -16.90
N LEU A 259 -5.14 -8.10 -16.41
CA LEU A 259 -5.40 -6.88 -17.17
C LEU A 259 -4.09 -6.20 -17.57
N LEU A 260 -3.15 -6.07 -16.65
CA LEU A 260 -1.82 -5.51 -16.93
C LEU A 260 -1.09 -6.35 -17.98
N ALA A 261 -1.08 -7.67 -17.85
CA ALA A 261 -0.45 -8.58 -18.81
C ALA A 261 -1.11 -8.50 -20.20
N ARG A 262 -2.43 -8.39 -20.28
CA ARG A 262 -3.16 -8.16 -21.54
C ARG A 262 -2.77 -6.82 -22.15
N CYS A 263 -2.71 -5.74 -21.36
CA CYS A 263 -2.28 -4.42 -21.79
C CYS A 263 -0.84 -4.42 -22.32
N ILE A 264 0.10 -5.05 -21.61
CA ILE A 264 1.50 -5.16 -22.05
C ILE A 264 1.60 -5.96 -23.36
N ARG A 265 0.85 -7.06 -23.51
CA ARG A 265 0.81 -7.82 -24.77
C ARG A 265 0.29 -6.99 -25.94
N ARG A 266 -0.83 -6.26 -25.74
CA ARG A 266 -1.39 -5.35 -26.75
C ARG A 266 -0.39 -4.26 -27.13
N LEU A 267 0.34 -3.70 -26.15
CA LEU A 267 1.37 -2.71 -26.40
C LEU A 267 2.52 -3.27 -27.24
N LYS A 268 3.06 -4.44 -26.87
CA LYS A 268 4.14 -5.09 -27.63
C LYS A 268 3.70 -5.39 -29.07
N SER A 269 2.49 -5.90 -29.26
CA SER A 269 1.90 -6.14 -30.58
C SER A 269 1.75 -4.85 -31.40
N ALA A 270 1.22 -3.77 -30.81
CA ALA A 270 1.05 -2.48 -31.48
C ALA A 270 2.38 -1.80 -31.85
N ARG A 271 3.44 -2.01 -31.05
CA ARG A 271 4.81 -1.56 -31.38
C ARG A 271 5.40 -2.38 -32.53
N GLY A 272 5.18 -3.69 -32.54
CA GLY A 272 5.58 -4.57 -33.65
C GLY A 272 4.93 -4.17 -34.97
N LEU A 273 3.61 -3.92 -34.97
CA LEU A 273 2.88 -3.43 -36.14
C LEU A 273 3.40 -2.07 -36.66
N LEU A 274 3.74 -1.15 -35.75
CA LEU A 274 4.28 0.16 -36.15
C LEU A 274 5.67 0.03 -36.78
N ALA A 275 6.54 -0.80 -36.19
CA ALA A 275 7.86 -1.08 -36.73
C ALA A 275 7.78 -1.73 -38.13
N TRP A 276 6.86 -2.67 -38.31
CA TRP A 276 6.59 -3.29 -39.61
C TRP A 276 6.11 -2.25 -40.64
N ARG A 277 5.14 -1.40 -40.27
CA ARG A 277 4.59 -0.37 -41.18
C ARG A 277 5.65 0.69 -41.57
N ILE A 278 6.52 1.08 -40.64
CA ILE A 278 7.66 1.97 -40.95
C ILE A 278 8.58 1.29 -41.95
N ARG A 279 8.93 0.02 -41.73
CA ARG A 279 9.78 -0.75 -42.63
C ARG A 279 9.18 -0.85 -44.04
N GLU A 280 7.88 -1.11 -44.14
CA GLU A 280 7.14 -1.11 -45.41
C GLU A 280 7.20 0.24 -46.12
N SER A 281 6.93 1.34 -45.39
CA SER A 281 6.99 2.70 -45.98
C SER A 281 8.38 3.08 -46.50
N VAL A 282 9.45 2.62 -45.85
CA VAL A 282 10.83 2.84 -46.30
C VAL A 282 11.13 2.03 -47.57
N ILE A 283 10.64 0.80 -47.67
CA ILE A 283 10.81 -0.05 -48.87
C ILE A 283 10.12 0.61 -50.07
N VAL A 284 8.85 1.01 -49.92
CA VAL A 284 8.09 1.67 -51.00
C VAL A 284 8.72 2.98 -51.43
N ALA A 285 9.28 3.76 -50.49
CA ALA A 285 9.99 5.00 -50.82
C ALA A 285 11.25 4.74 -51.66
N ARG A 286 12.06 3.72 -51.32
CA ARG A 286 13.23 3.34 -52.13
C ARG A 286 12.84 2.88 -53.54
N GLU A 287 11.80 2.06 -53.66
CA GLU A 287 11.32 1.62 -54.98
C GLU A 287 10.83 2.79 -55.85
N ALA A 288 10.26 3.84 -55.22
CA ALA A 288 9.85 5.05 -55.94
C ALA A 288 11.05 5.88 -56.42
N GLU A 289 12.11 6.00 -55.61
CA GLU A 289 13.37 6.65 -55.98
C GLU A 289 14.08 5.90 -57.12
N GLU A 290 14.15 4.57 -57.05
CA GLU A 290 14.74 3.73 -58.11
C GLU A 290 14.01 3.88 -59.45
N LYS A 291 12.67 3.92 -59.43
CA LYS A 291 11.85 4.18 -60.64
C LYS A 291 12.08 5.58 -61.20
N GLN A 292 12.25 6.60 -60.36
CA GLN A 292 12.58 7.96 -60.81
C GLN A 292 13.97 8.03 -61.45
N GLN A 293 14.97 7.34 -60.89
CA GLN A 293 16.31 7.27 -61.46
C GLN A 293 16.31 6.54 -62.81
N GLN A 294 15.58 5.43 -62.95
CA GLN A 294 15.45 4.72 -64.22
C GLN A 294 14.76 5.56 -65.30
N GLN A 295 13.70 6.30 -64.96
CA GLN A 295 13.05 7.21 -65.90
C GLN A 295 13.96 8.38 -66.32
N GLN A 296 14.76 8.93 -65.41
CA GLN A 296 15.76 9.95 -65.76
C GLN A 296 16.83 9.40 -66.70
N GLN A 297 17.35 8.20 -66.46
CA GLN A 297 18.36 7.57 -67.32
C GLN A 297 17.80 7.26 -68.72
N GLN A 298 16.56 6.73 -68.82
CA GLN A 298 15.92 6.50 -70.12
C GLN A 298 15.65 7.82 -70.87
N GLY A 299 15.24 8.87 -70.16
CA GLY A 299 15.08 10.20 -70.75
C GLY A 299 16.39 10.78 -71.27
N GLN A 300 17.50 10.60 -70.55
CA GLN A 300 18.84 11.02 -70.99
C GLN A 300 19.34 10.22 -72.20
N GLN A 301 19.12 8.90 -72.24
CA GLN A 301 19.49 8.07 -73.39
C GLN A 301 18.68 8.40 -74.65
N GLN A 302 17.37 8.67 -74.51
CA GLN A 302 16.56 9.13 -75.64
C GLN A 302 16.99 10.51 -76.15
N GLN A 303 17.35 11.44 -75.26
CA GLN A 303 17.89 12.74 -75.65
C GLN A 303 19.25 12.61 -76.34
N GLN A 304 20.15 11.74 -75.87
CA GLN A 304 21.43 11.47 -76.54
C GLN A 304 21.24 10.82 -77.91
N GLY A 305 20.31 9.87 -78.05
CA GLY A 305 19.97 9.27 -79.34
C GLY A 305 19.37 10.27 -80.34
N GLN A 306 18.49 11.17 -79.87
CA GLN A 306 17.95 12.25 -80.69
C GLN A 306 18.99 13.30 -81.04
N GLN A 307 19.90 13.64 -80.13
CA GLN A 307 21.03 14.53 -80.43
C GLN A 307 21.98 13.93 -81.45
N GLN A 308 22.31 12.64 -81.36
CA GLN A 308 23.16 11.98 -82.36
C GLN A 308 22.46 11.90 -83.73
N GLN A 309 21.15 11.66 -83.78
CA GLN A 309 20.39 11.72 -85.02
C GLN A 309 20.32 13.15 -85.58
N GLN A 310 20.15 14.17 -84.74
CA GLN A 310 20.20 15.58 -85.16
C GLN A 310 21.60 15.98 -85.62
N GLU A 311 22.67 15.50 -84.98
CA GLU A 311 24.05 15.76 -85.42
C GLU A 311 24.35 15.05 -86.75
N GLN A 312 23.82 13.85 -86.98
CA GLN A 312 23.93 13.17 -88.28
C GLN A 312 23.10 13.85 -89.37
N GLN A 313 21.88 14.30 -89.06
CA GLN A 313 21.06 15.10 -89.98
C GLN A 313 21.71 16.46 -90.26
N GLN A 314 22.28 17.12 -89.26
CA GLN A 314 23.04 18.37 -89.45
C GLN A 314 24.33 18.15 -90.24
N GLN A 315 25.00 17.01 -90.12
CA GLN A 315 26.15 16.67 -90.98
C GLN A 315 25.72 16.42 -92.44
N GLN A 316 24.55 15.80 -92.66
CA GLN A 316 23.97 15.64 -94.00
C GLN A 316 23.47 16.97 -94.57
N GLU A 317 22.85 17.83 -93.76
CA GLU A 317 22.44 19.18 -94.16
C GLU A 317 23.65 20.11 -94.37
N GLN A 318 24.74 19.97 -93.61
CA GLN A 318 25.99 20.71 -93.84
C GLN A 318 26.71 20.27 -95.13
N GLN A 319 26.57 19.02 -95.55
CA GLN A 319 27.01 18.58 -96.89
C GLN A 319 26.14 19.15 -98.02
N GLN A 320 24.88 19.53 -97.75
CA GLN A 320 24.00 20.21 -98.71
C GLN A 320 24.08 21.75 -98.64
N GLN A 321 24.43 22.33 -97.49
CA GLN A 321 24.48 23.78 -97.27
C GLN A 321 25.87 24.39 -97.52
N GLN A 322 26.87 23.60 -97.93
CA GLN A 322 28.12 24.14 -98.45
C GLN A 322 27.99 24.77 -99.86
N GLU A 323 26.76 24.84 -100.40
CA GLU A 323 26.41 25.63 -101.60
C GLU A 323 25.68 26.95 -101.32
N GLN A 324 25.31 27.30 -100.08
CA GLN A 324 24.69 28.60 -99.79
C GLN A 324 25.18 29.21 -98.48
N GLN A 325 25.94 30.29 -98.67
CA GLN A 325 26.63 31.10 -97.68
C GLN A 325 25.68 31.93 -96.78
N THR A 326 26.13 32.14 -95.53
CA THR A 326 25.98 33.39 -94.74
C THR A 326 24.58 33.75 -94.20
N GLU A 327 24.36 33.64 -92.88
CA GLU A 327 23.99 34.78 -91.98
C GLU A 327 23.58 34.35 -90.53
N ALA A 328 24.12 35.12 -89.58
CA ALA A 328 23.59 35.57 -88.28
C ALA A 328 22.93 34.62 -87.24
N ASN A 329 23.64 34.51 -86.10
CA ASN A 329 23.16 34.16 -84.77
C ASN A 329 22.03 35.10 -84.26
N LEU A 330 21.10 34.61 -83.40
CA LEU A 330 21.12 34.86 -81.94
C LEU A 330 19.77 34.58 -81.20
N MET A 331 19.91 33.77 -80.14
CA MET A 331 19.17 33.71 -78.86
C MET A 331 17.91 32.85 -78.63
N ARG A 332 18.01 32.14 -77.50
CA ARG A 332 17.16 31.08 -76.95
C ARG A 332 16.14 31.61 -75.94
N VAL A 333 15.03 30.88 -75.88
CA VAL A 333 13.96 30.91 -74.88
C VAL A 333 14.43 30.30 -73.55
N PHE A 334 14.10 30.95 -72.43
CA PHE A 334 14.11 30.35 -71.09
C PHE A 334 12.69 30.30 -70.52
N ARG A 335 12.21 29.10 -70.16
CA ARG A 335 10.96 28.85 -69.44
C ARG A 335 11.31 28.40 -68.01
N MET A 336 10.95 29.19 -67.00
CA MET A 336 11.03 28.80 -65.60
C MET A 336 9.86 27.87 -65.23
N ARG A 337 10.16 26.79 -64.50
CA ARG A 337 9.18 25.90 -63.86
C ARG A 337 9.18 26.21 -62.35
N SER A 338 8.01 26.56 -61.83
CA SER A 338 7.77 26.82 -60.42
C SER A 338 7.92 25.54 -59.58
N VAL A 339 8.67 25.64 -58.49
CA VAL A 339 8.73 24.64 -57.43
C VAL A 339 7.77 25.08 -56.33
N THR A 340 6.75 24.28 -56.05
CA THR A 340 5.88 24.46 -54.87
C THR A 340 6.64 24.03 -53.61
N PRO A 341 6.62 24.80 -52.51
CA PRO A 341 7.18 24.33 -51.26
C PRO A 341 6.28 23.26 -50.64
N VAL A 342 6.90 22.14 -50.25
CA VAL A 342 6.31 21.14 -49.36
C VAL A 342 6.01 21.81 -48.03
N ALA A 343 4.73 21.87 -47.65
CA ALA A 343 4.31 22.32 -46.33
C ALA A 343 4.76 21.30 -45.27
N VAL A 344 5.88 21.58 -44.61
CA VAL A 344 6.27 20.89 -43.38
C VAL A 344 5.33 21.36 -42.28
N VAL A 345 4.37 20.51 -41.91
CA VAL A 345 3.53 20.71 -40.72
C VAL A 345 4.43 20.57 -39.48
N PRO A 346 4.60 21.61 -38.65
CA PRO A 346 5.39 21.48 -37.44
C PRO A 346 4.64 20.57 -36.45
N ASN A 347 5.38 19.66 -35.84
CA ASN A 347 4.93 18.69 -34.85
C ASN A 347 4.56 19.38 -33.52
N VAL A 348 3.45 20.12 -33.50
CA VAL A 348 2.86 20.71 -32.29
C VAL A 348 2.16 19.63 -31.43
N GLY A 349 2.07 18.39 -31.93
CA GLY A 349 1.45 17.26 -31.24
C GLY A 349 2.31 16.64 -30.14
N ALA A 350 3.64 16.62 -30.28
CA ALA A 350 4.54 15.87 -29.40
C ALA A 350 4.72 16.49 -28.00
N ALA A 351 4.93 17.81 -27.90
CA ALA A 351 5.11 18.50 -26.61
C ALA A 351 3.79 18.61 -25.80
N LYS A 352 2.65 18.68 -26.51
CA LYS A 352 1.31 18.72 -25.92
C LYS A 352 0.94 17.40 -25.22
N THR A 353 1.45 16.28 -25.72
CA THR A 353 1.15 14.94 -25.20
C THR A 353 1.93 14.55 -23.95
N GLU A 354 3.17 15.00 -23.77
CA GLU A 354 3.94 14.70 -22.55
C GLU A 354 3.37 15.36 -21.29
N MET A 355 2.94 16.62 -21.39
CA MET A 355 2.45 17.38 -20.23
C MET A 355 1.03 16.96 -19.81
N GLU A 356 0.19 16.49 -20.74
CA GLU A 356 -1.12 15.88 -20.43
C GLU A 356 -0.97 14.47 -19.83
N TYR A 357 0.14 13.81 -20.12
CA TYR A 357 0.46 12.45 -19.73
C TYR A 357 1.04 12.36 -18.29
N ASN A 358 2.02 13.19 -17.93
CA ASN A 358 2.57 13.26 -16.54
C ASN A 358 1.50 13.63 -15.51
N MET A 359 0.52 14.41 -15.95
CA MET A 359 -0.64 14.84 -15.19
C MET A 359 -1.58 13.73 -14.73
N LYS A 360 -1.83 12.74 -15.58
CA LYS A 360 -2.76 11.65 -15.25
C LYS A 360 -2.12 10.63 -14.30
N SER A 361 -0.80 10.43 -14.39
CA SER A 361 -0.05 9.55 -13.48
C SER A 361 -0.03 10.10 -12.04
N ILE A 362 0.27 11.39 -11.88
CA ILE A 362 0.29 12.05 -10.55
C ILE A 362 -1.11 12.04 -9.92
N ARG A 363 -2.17 12.23 -10.72
CA ARG A 363 -3.58 12.15 -10.27
C ARG A 363 -3.95 10.79 -9.71
N CYS A 364 -3.62 9.73 -10.47
CA CYS A 364 -3.94 8.37 -10.05
C CYS A 364 -3.17 7.99 -8.78
N LEU A 365 -1.88 8.37 -8.71
CA LEU A 365 -1.06 8.15 -7.52
C LEU A 365 -1.64 8.87 -6.28
N LEU A 366 -2.03 10.14 -6.40
CA LEU A 366 -2.66 10.88 -5.30
C LEU A 366 -4.02 10.29 -4.92
N MET A 367 -4.81 9.81 -5.89
CA MET A 367 -6.13 9.20 -5.66
C MET A 367 -6.01 7.89 -4.88
N ILE A 368 -5.02 7.05 -5.20
CA ILE A 368 -4.80 5.77 -4.51
C ILE A 368 -4.31 6.02 -3.07
N ILE A 369 -3.32 6.91 -2.91
CA ILE A 369 -2.79 7.25 -1.58
C ILE A 369 -3.89 7.84 -0.68
N THR A 370 -4.70 8.76 -1.22
CA THR A 370 -5.80 9.37 -0.44
C THR A 370 -6.91 8.36 -0.16
N ALA A 371 -7.23 7.43 -1.06
CA ALA A 371 -8.17 6.35 -0.78
C ALA A 371 -7.68 5.42 0.34
N MET A 372 -6.37 5.11 0.40
CA MET A 372 -5.80 4.32 1.49
C MET A 372 -5.91 5.03 2.83
N PHE A 373 -5.63 6.34 2.88
CA PHE A 373 -5.81 7.09 4.12
C PHE A 373 -7.27 7.21 4.56
N ILE A 374 -8.25 7.13 3.64
CA ILE A 374 -9.67 6.98 4.01
C ILE A 374 -9.89 5.64 4.73
N VAL A 375 -9.38 4.53 4.18
CA VAL A 375 -9.51 3.20 4.80
C VAL A 375 -8.83 3.17 6.17
N VAL A 376 -7.60 3.66 6.27
CA VAL A 376 -6.87 3.75 7.55
C VAL A 376 -7.61 4.63 8.55
N GLY A 377 -8.14 5.78 8.13
CA GLY A 377 -8.94 6.65 8.99
C GLY A 377 -10.21 5.99 9.51
N LEU A 378 -10.93 5.24 8.66
CA LEU A 378 -12.10 4.47 9.07
C LEU A 378 -11.75 3.36 10.07
N LEU A 379 -10.66 2.61 9.82
CA LEU A 379 -10.19 1.59 10.75
C LEU A 379 -9.79 2.19 12.10
N MET A 380 -9.09 3.33 12.10
CA MET A 380 -8.73 4.04 13.34
C MET A 380 -9.95 4.49 14.13
N ILE A 381 -11.02 4.95 13.46
CA ILE A 381 -12.29 5.31 14.12
C ILE A 381 -12.96 4.08 14.72
N VAL A 382 -13.06 2.97 13.96
CA VAL A 382 -13.66 1.72 14.45
C VAL A 382 -12.89 1.16 15.63
N LEU A 383 -11.56 1.11 15.55
CA LEU A 383 -10.70 0.67 16.65
C LEU A 383 -10.82 1.61 17.85
N GLY A 384 -10.82 2.93 17.65
CA GLY A 384 -10.96 3.91 18.72
C GLY A 384 -12.30 3.80 19.44
N ILE A 385 -13.41 3.61 18.71
CA ILE A 385 -14.74 3.38 19.30
C ILE A 385 -14.79 2.02 20.00
N SER A 386 -14.26 0.96 19.39
CA SER A 386 -14.24 -0.39 19.98
C SER A 386 -13.48 -0.41 21.31
N VAL A 387 -12.32 0.25 21.36
CA VAL A 387 -11.52 0.39 22.59
C VAL A 387 -12.26 1.26 23.59
N TYR A 388 -12.89 2.36 23.17
CA TYR A 388 -13.69 3.20 24.06
C TYR A 388 -14.86 2.44 24.69
N THR A 389 -15.55 1.58 23.94
CA THR A 389 -16.70 0.82 24.45
C THR A 389 -16.30 -0.37 25.32
N HIS A 390 -15.16 -1.00 25.04
CA HIS A 390 -14.69 -2.15 25.82
C HIS A 390 -13.96 -1.72 27.10
N PHE A 391 -13.40 -0.52 27.10
CA PHE A 391 -12.62 0.02 28.20
C PHE A 391 -13.09 1.43 28.61
N HIS A 392 -14.38 1.58 28.88
CA HIS A 392 -15.00 2.85 29.30
C HIS A 392 -14.36 3.40 30.62
N SER A 393 -13.73 2.49 31.36
CA SER A 393 -12.91 2.60 32.56
C SER A 393 -11.73 3.59 32.48
N PHE A 394 -11.08 3.75 31.32
CA PHE A 394 -9.87 4.59 31.17
C PHE A 394 -10.14 6.10 31.23
N SER A 395 -11.40 6.52 31.31
CA SER A 395 -11.80 7.93 31.26
C SER A 395 -11.38 8.71 32.52
N SER A 396 -11.26 8.03 33.66
CA SER A 396 -10.93 8.62 34.97
C SER A 396 -9.46 9.07 35.12
N PHE A 397 -8.52 8.43 34.40
CA PHE A 397 -7.09 8.77 34.46
C PHE A 397 -6.72 10.13 33.85
N TYR A 398 -7.51 10.61 32.89
CA TYR A 398 -7.18 11.78 32.08
C TYR A 398 -8.00 13.03 32.42
N GLU A 399 -8.81 12.97 33.48
CA GLU A 399 -9.79 14.00 33.84
C GLU A 399 -9.17 15.29 34.44
N SER A 400 -7.85 15.33 34.69
CA SER A 400 -7.18 16.46 35.36
C SER A 400 -6.19 17.24 34.48
N GLY A 401 -6.21 17.05 33.15
CA GLY A 401 -5.40 17.81 32.19
C GLY A 401 -6.23 18.81 31.39
N MET A 402 -5.60 19.89 30.90
CA MET A 402 -6.27 20.95 30.09
C MET A 402 -7.03 20.44 28.83
N MET A 403 -6.88 19.18 28.44
CA MET A 403 -7.70 18.50 27.44
C MET A 403 -8.07 17.10 27.96
N ASN A 404 -9.28 16.96 28.50
CA ASN A 404 -9.89 15.72 29.02
C ASN A 404 -10.09 14.65 27.92
N MET A 405 -9.00 14.14 27.31
CA MET A 405 -9.04 13.26 26.15
C MET A 405 -8.18 12.02 26.39
N THR A 406 -8.83 10.88 26.56
CA THR A 406 -8.18 9.57 26.62
C THR A 406 -7.45 9.19 25.31
N PRO A 407 -6.46 8.29 25.32
CA PRO A 407 -5.81 7.81 24.10
C PRO A 407 -6.79 7.21 23.07
N SER A 408 -7.86 6.55 23.52
CA SER A 408 -8.91 6.01 22.67
C SER A 408 -9.73 7.10 21.98
N THR A 409 -10.12 8.16 22.70
CA THR A 409 -10.81 9.32 22.11
C THR A 409 -9.89 10.10 21.16
N LEU A 410 -8.61 10.29 21.52
CA LEU A 410 -7.61 10.90 20.65
C LEU A 410 -7.44 10.12 19.34
N SER A 411 -7.44 8.78 19.38
CA SER A 411 -7.39 7.93 18.19
C SER A 411 -8.58 8.19 17.25
N VAL A 412 -9.79 8.35 17.80
CA VAL A 412 -10.99 8.70 17.02
C VAL A 412 -10.86 10.08 16.37
N PHE A 413 -10.40 11.10 17.12
CA PHE A 413 -10.21 12.45 16.56
C PHE A 413 -9.14 12.48 15.46
N ILE A 414 -8.02 11.78 15.66
CA ILE A 414 -6.96 11.65 14.64
C ILE A 414 -7.51 10.93 13.40
N GLY A 415 -8.27 9.85 13.58
CA GLY A 415 -8.93 9.11 12.50
C GLY A 415 -9.91 9.99 11.71
N LEU A 416 -10.73 10.78 12.40
CA LEU A 416 -11.66 11.73 11.77
C LEU A 416 -10.92 12.82 10.99
N ALA A 417 -9.87 13.40 11.56
CA ALA A 417 -9.05 14.40 10.88
C ALA A 417 -8.40 13.83 9.62
N LEU A 418 -7.83 12.62 9.69
CA LEU A 418 -7.28 11.90 8.54
C LEU A 418 -8.33 11.65 7.46
N LEU A 419 -9.55 11.28 7.84
CA LEU A 419 -10.66 11.06 6.92
C LEU A 419 -11.03 12.35 6.17
N ILE A 420 -11.21 13.47 6.88
CA ILE A 420 -11.52 14.78 6.29
C ILE A 420 -10.42 15.20 5.30
N ILE A 421 -9.15 15.14 5.71
CA ILE A 421 -8.01 15.48 4.86
C ILE A 421 -8.01 14.63 3.59
N SER A 422 -8.27 13.33 3.73
CA SER A 422 -8.23 12.38 2.63
C SER A 422 -9.40 12.55 1.66
N ILE A 423 -10.59 12.92 2.15
CA ILE A 423 -11.75 13.28 1.32
C ILE A 423 -11.42 14.46 0.40
N PHE A 424 -10.82 15.53 0.91
CA PHE A 424 -10.43 16.67 0.08
C PHE A 424 -9.38 16.30 -0.98
N GLY A 425 -8.40 15.47 -0.62
CA GLY A 425 -7.42 14.95 -1.56
C GLY A 425 -8.04 14.06 -2.65
N PHE A 426 -8.94 13.17 -2.26
CA PHE A 426 -9.64 12.24 -3.16
C PHE A 426 -10.57 12.96 -4.12
N PHE A 427 -11.50 13.79 -3.61
CA PHE A 427 -12.41 14.58 -4.45
C PHE A 427 -11.69 15.66 -5.26
N GLY A 428 -10.59 16.21 -4.73
CA GLY A 428 -9.72 17.13 -5.47
C GLY A 428 -9.10 16.47 -6.70
N SER A 429 -8.63 15.23 -6.56
CA SER A 429 -8.12 14.42 -7.67
C SER A 429 -9.23 14.02 -8.66
N LEU A 430 -10.41 13.60 -8.16
CA LEU A 430 -11.54 13.17 -8.98
C LEU A 430 -12.15 14.31 -9.82
N LYS A 431 -12.51 15.42 -9.19
CA LYS A 431 -13.20 16.54 -9.86
C LYS A 431 -12.25 17.42 -10.68
N LEU A 432 -10.95 17.11 -10.72
CA LEU A 432 -9.94 17.96 -11.37
C LEU A 432 -10.04 19.43 -10.89
N SER A 433 -10.44 19.63 -9.63
CA SER A 433 -10.71 20.95 -9.08
C SER A 433 -9.44 21.51 -8.47
N THR A 434 -8.92 22.59 -9.06
CA THR A 434 -7.77 23.34 -8.54
C THR A 434 -8.04 23.90 -7.15
N CYS A 435 -9.28 24.30 -6.88
CA CYS A 435 -9.68 24.82 -5.58
C CYS A 435 -9.54 23.73 -4.50
N MET A 436 -10.14 22.55 -4.72
CA MET A 436 -10.10 21.44 -3.76
C MET A 436 -8.67 20.92 -3.51
N VAL A 437 -7.85 20.78 -4.56
CA VAL A 437 -6.44 20.35 -4.40
C VAL A 437 -5.61 21.41 -3.68
N ASN A 438 -5.89 22.70 -3.89
CA ASN A 438 -5.24 23.77 -3.13
C ASN A 438 -5.67 23.78 -1.66
N VAL A 439 -6.95 23.54 -1.37
CA VAL A 439 -7.45 23.39 0.01
C VAL A 439 -6.78 22.20 0.68
N TYR A 440 -6.67 21.06 0.01
CA TYR A 440 -5.92 19.90 0.49
C TYR A 440 -4.45 20.25 0.80
N ALA A 441 -3.76 20.94 -0.11
CA ALA A 441 -2.38 21.38 0.12
C ALA A 441 -2.25 22.35 1.30
N LEU A 442 -3.22 23.25 1.48
CA LEU A 442 -3.28 24.20 2.59
C LEU A 442 -3.46 23.46 3.93
N ILE A 443 -4.36 22.48 4.00
CA ILE A 443 -4.58 21.68 5.21
C ILE A 443 -3.31 20.88 5.55
N LEU A 444 -2.66 20.24 4.56
CA LEU A 444 -1.38 19.54 4.79
C LEU A 444 -0.27 20.47 5.29
N MET A 445 -0.22 21.71 4.77
CA MET A 445 0.69 22.75 5.24
C MET A 445 0.41 23.13 6.70
N LEU A 446 -0.85 23.30 7.08
CA LEU A 446 -1.24 23.60 8.46
C LEU A 446 -0.85 22.45 9.39
N VAL A 447 -1.12 21.20 8.99
CA VAL A 447 -0.70 20.00 9.73
C VAL A 447 0.82 19.91 9.85
N PHE A 448 1.57 20.30 8.81
CA PHE A 448 3.04 20.36 8.86
C PHE A 448 3.51 21.35 9.91
N ILE A 449 2.94 22.56 9.96
CA ILE A 449 3.27 23.58 10.95
C ILE A 449 2.95 23.10 12.37
N VAL A 450 1.74 22.55 12.60
CA VAL A 450 1.35 22.04 13.91
C VAL A 450 2.31 20.96 14.39
N LYS A 451 2.65 20.00 13.53
CA LYS A 451 3.61 18.93 13.87
C LYS A 451 5.01 19.46 14.14
N LEU A 452 5.46 20.47 13.38
CA LEU A 452 6.75 21.13 13.62
C LEU A 452 6.76 21.80 15.00
N VAL A 453 5.69 22.52 15.36
CA VAL A 453 5.53 23.13 16.70
C VAL A 453 5.56 22.07 17.80
N VAL A 454 4.80 20.98 17.65
CA VAL A 454 4.80 19.86 18.62
C VAL A 454 6.20 19.26 18.77
N ILE A 455 6.93 19.06 17.67
CA ILE A 455 8.31 18.54 17.71
C ILE A 455 9.24 19.49 18.45
N ILE A 456 9.21 20.80 18.13
CA ILE A 456 10.03 21.80 18.84
C ILE A 456 9.72 21.78 20.33
N LEU A 457 8.42 21.85 20.70
CA LEU A 457 8.00 21.82 22.09
C LEU A 457 8.44 20.54 22.81
N ALA A 458 8.35 19.38 22.14
CA ALA A 458 8.79 18.11 22.69
C ALA A 458 10.31 18.05 22.93
N PHE A 459 11.11 18.71 22.08
CA PHE A 459 12.57 18.78 22.26
C PHE A 459 13.02 19.85 23.26
N THR A 460 12.29 20.96 23.39
CA THR A 460 12.65 22.06 24.31
C THR A 460 12.15 21.85 25.73
N THR A 461 11.06 21.10 25.90
CA THR A 461 10.48 20.84 27.22
C THR A 461 11.17 19.63 27.84
N SER A 462 11.61 19.75 29.09
CA SER A 462 12.13 18.60 29.83
C SER A 462 11.03 17.53 29.91
N GLY A 463 11.36 16.28 29.59
CA GLY A 463 10.39 15.17 29.64
C GLY A 463 9.68 15.09 31.00
N TYR A 464 10.32 15.53 32.08
CA TYR A 464 9.72 15.58 33.40
C TYR A 464 8.47 16.48 33.51
N GLU A 465 8.43 17.65 32.85
CA GLU A 465 7.32 18.61 32.98
C GLU A 465 6.06 18.18 32.21
N ILE A 466 6.21 17.51 31.07
CA ILE A 466 5.08 17.00 30.27
C ILE A 466 4.38 15.86 31.03
N TRP A 467 5.17 14.95 31.59
CA TRP A 467 4.64 13.73 32.21
C TRP A 467 4.19 13.95 33.66
N ARG A 468 4.58 15.05 34.31
CA ARG A 468 4.03 15.49 35.61
C ARG A 468 2.52 15.75 35.59
N HIS A 469 1.97 16.07 34.41
CA HIS A 469 0.55 16.33 34.19
C HIS A 469 -0.28 15.05 34.03
N ILE A 470 0.34 13.88 33.88
CA ILE A 470 -0.39 12.62 33.95
C ILE A 470 -0.86 12.42 35.39
N ASN A 471 -2.14 12.15 35.57
CA ASN A 471 -2.67 11.79 36.88
C ASN A 471 -2.91 10.29 36.90
N ILE A 472 -2.33 9.62 37.89
CA ILE A 472 -2.60 8.21 38.14
C ILE A 472 -3.49 8.23 39.38
N PRO A 473 -4.81 8.01 39.25
CA PRO A 473 -5.76 8.20 40.35
C PRO A 473 -5.70 7.01 41.31
N VAL A 474 -4.58 6.87 42.01
CA VAL A 474 -4.34 5.80 43.00
C VAL A 474 -5.41 5.80 44.11
N HIS A 475 -5.95 6.98 44.43
CA HIS A 475 -7.04 7.14 45.39
C HIS A 475 -8.37 6.50 44.96
N MET A 476 -8.57 6.27 43.65
CA MET A 476 -9.76 5.63 43.09
C MET A 476 -9.54 4.12 42.85
N TYR A 477 -8.50 3.53 43.43
CA TYR A 477 -8.20 2.10 43.28
C TYR A 477 -9.31 1.17 43.80
N HIS A 478 -10.28 1.70 44.58
CA HIS A 478 -11.47 0.94 44.99
C HIS A 478 -12.38 0.57 43.80
N ASP A 479 -12.37 1.37 42.73
CA ASP A 479 -13.19 1.08 41.55
C ASP A 479 -12.56 -0.08 40.76
N PRO A 480 -13.30 -1.16 40.47
CA PRO A 480 -12.75 -2.37 39.82
C PRO A 480 -12.18 -2.07 38.43
N GLU A 481 -12.77 -1.09 37.76
CA GLU A 481 -12.34 -0.55 36.47
C GLU A 481 -10.98 0.15 36.55
N VAL A 482 -10.76 0.98 37.57
CA VAL A 482 -9.48 1.68 37.80
C VAL A 482 -8.42 0.70 38.31
N GLN A 483 -8.83 -0.27 39.13
CA GLN A 483 -7.97 -1.29 39.70
C GLN A 483 -7.24 -2.08 38.61
N GLU A 484 -7.96 -2.62 37.63
CA GLU A 484 -7.39 -3.43 36.53
C GLU A 484 -6.32 -2.67 35.74
N GLU A 485 -6.56 -1.39 35.49
CA GLU A 485 -5.66 -0.54 34.71
C GLU A 485 -4.39 -0.16 35.48
N ILE A 486 -4.54 0.19 36.77
CA ILE A 486 -3.40 0.43 37.65
C ILE A 486 -2.58 -0.85 37.79
N ASP A 487 -3.23 -2.00 37.95
CA ASP A 487 -2.58 -3.31 38.06
C ASP A 487 -1.79 -3.65 36.80
N MET A 488 -2.37 -3.44 35.61
CA MET A 488 -1.71 -3.65 34.32
C MET A 488 -0.52 -2.69 34.12
N LEU A 489 -0.66 -1.43 34.51
CA LEU A 489 0.42 -0.43 34.45
C LEU A 489 1.60 -0.84 35.35
N GLN A 490 1.30 -1.20 36.60
CA GLN A 490 2.29 -1.61 37.59
C GLN A 490 3.02 -2.88 37.18
N SER A 491 2.31 -3.88 36.65
CA SER A 491 2.93 -5.11 36.15
C SER A 491 3.76 -4.89 34.88
N SER A 492 3.29 -4.04 33.95
CA SER A 492 3.97 -3.81 32.67
C SER A 492 5.25 -3.00 32.79
N PHE A 493 5.29 -2.05 33.73
CA PHE A 493 6.44 -1.16 33.93
C PHE A 493 7.22 -1.44 35.22
N SER A 494 6.86 -2.49 35.96
CA SER A 494 7.47 -2.85 37.25
C SER A 494 7.56 -1.66 38.21
N CYS A 495 6.47 -0.91 38.33
CA CYS A 495 6.38 0.34 39.10
C CYS A 495 5.30 0.25 40.17
N CYS A 496 5.27 1.18 41.13
CA CYS A 496 4.23 1.20 42.15
C CYS A 496 3.77 2.63 42.51
N GLY A 497 2.45 2.80 42.61
CA GLY A 497 1.81 4.08 42.88
C GLY A 497 2.02 5.11 41.76
N SER A 498 1.64 6.36 42.02
CA SER A 498 1.78 7.45 41.06
C SER A 498 3.23 7.94 41.04
N TYR A 499 3.71 8.41 42.20
CA TYR A 499 5.07 8.85 42.46
C TYR A 499 5.84 7.83 43.29
N SER A 500 5.14 7.12 44.17
CA SER A 500 5.73 6.10 45.03
C SER A 500 4.65 5.17 45.54
N TYR A 501 5.07 4.02 46.05
CA TYR A 501 4.22 3.08 46.78
C TYR A 501 3.52 3.73 47.98
N MET A 502 4.08 4.82 48.52
CA MET A 502 3.49 5.65 49.58
C MET A 502 2.13 6.26 49.22
N ASP A 503 1.79 6.38 47.93
CA ASP A 503 0.51 6.95 47.50
C ASP A 503 -0.70 6.10 47.92
N TYR A 504 -0.46 4.87 48.41
CA TYR A 504 -1.48 3.96 48.92
C TYR A 504 -1.77 4.10 50.43
N LEU A 505 -1.04 4.95 51.17
CA LEU A 505 -1.17 5.08 52.63
C LEU A 505 -2.61 5.37 53.08
N ASP A 506 -3.33 6.20 52.33
CA ASP A 506 -4.68 6.66 52.67
C ASP A 506 -5.78 5.98 51.82
N VAL A 507 -5.44 4.91 51.09
CA VAL A 507 -6.37 4.22 50.19
C VAL A 507 -7.09 3.10 50.94
N VAL A 508 -8.42 3.12 50.89
CA VAL A 508 -9.25 2.07 51.48
C VAL A 508 -9.47 0.95 50.47
N PHE A 509 -8.80 -0.19 50.69
CA PHE A 509 -8.96 -1.37 49.86
C PHE A 509 -10.26 -2.13 50.20
N GLY A 510 -10.96 -2.60 49.17
CA GLY A 510 -12.13 -3.47 49.33
C GLY A 510 -11.73 -4.88 49.76
N THR A 511 -12.65 -5.64 50.39
CA THR A 511 -12.40 -7.01 50.90
C THR A 511 -12.08 -8.03 49.80
N ASN A 512 -12.36 -7.72 48.54
CA ASN A 512 -12.18 -8.62 47.39
C ASN A 512 -10.98 -8.24 46.51
N GLN A 513 -10.16 -7.27 46.92
CA GLN A 513 -9.02 -6.79 46.11
C GLN A 513 -7.72 -7.54 46.46
N PRO A 514 -6.91 -7.94 45.46
CA PRO A 514 -5.67 -8.65 45.67
C PRO A 514 -4.60 -7.73 46.28
N THR A 515 -4.54 -7.69 47.61
CA THR A 515 -3.64 -6.85 48.39
C THR A 515 -2.65 -7.68 49.20
N VAL A 516 -1.49 -7.08 49.51
CA VAL A 516 -0.39 -7.69 50.27
C VAL A 516 0.08 -6.72 51.35
N GLN A 517 0.54 -7.26 52.47
CA GLN A 517 1.15 -6.43 53.53
C GLN A 517 2.64 -6.27 53.27
N ALA A 518 3.15 -5.04 53.35
CA ALA A 518 4.57 -4.76 53.34
C ALA A 518 4.97 -4.13 54.69
N SER A 519 6.01 -4.67 55.34
CA SER A 519 6.66 -3.97 56.45
C SER A 519 7.85 -3.18 55.95
N MET A 520 8.00 -1.96 56.45
CA MET A 520 9.09 -1.07 56.11
C MET A 520 9.55 -0.35 57.36
N VAL A 521 10.85 -0.07 57.43
CA VAL A 521 11.45 0.68 58.53
C VAL A 521 11.55 2.14 58.08
N ILE A 522 10.71 3.00 58.65
CA ILE A 522 10.72 4.44 58.41
C ILE A 522 11.15 5.10 59.72
N ASP A 523 12.25 5.87 59.72
CA ASP A 523 12.80 6.54 60.90
C ASP A 523 13.04 5.63 62.14
N GLY A 524 13.28 4.34 61.91
CA GLY A 524 13.58 3.36 62.97
C GLY A 524 12.38 2.60 63.51
N ASP A 525 11.15 2.95 63.09
CA ASP A 525 9.91 2.25 63.46
C ASP A 525 9.44 1.30 62.34
N GLN A 526 8.92 0.13 62.72
CA GLN A 526 8.31 -0.83 61.79
C GLN A 526 6.88 -0.40 61.49
N VAL A 527 6.67 0.10 60.26
CA VAL A 527 5.35 0.47 59.74
C VAL A 527 4.90 -0.63 58.78
N SER A 528 3.71 -1.19 59.02
CA SER A 528 3.03 -2.09 58.08
C SER A 528 2.04 -1.32 57.23
N MET A 529 2.06 -1.55 55.92
CA MET A 529 1.13 -0.94 54.96
C MET A 529 0.58 -1.98 54.01
N THR A 530 -0.67 -1.79 53.61
CA THR A 530 -1.35 -2.61 52.61
C THR A 530 -1.10 -2.02 51.23
N LEU A 531 -0.69 -2.86 50.28
CA LEU A 531 -0.38 -2.48 48.90
C LEU A 531 -1.09 -3.41 47.92
N PRO A 532 -1.33 -2.99 46.66
CA PRO A 532 -1.69 -3.91 45.59
C PRO A 532 -0.64 -5.00 45.40
N ARG A 533 -1.07 -6.22 45.07
CA ARG A 533 -0.16 -7.34 44.78
C ARG A 533 0.80 -7.03 43.61
N THR A 534 0.34 -6.26 42.63
CA THR A 534 1.07 -5.82 41.44
C THR A 534 2.24 -4.89 41.73
N CYS A 535 2.25 -4.22 42.89
CA CYS A 535 3.37 -3.41 43.35
C CYS A 535 4.57 -4.23 43.87
N CYS A 536 4.40 -5.54 44.07
CA CYS A 536 5.39 -6.40 44.70
C CYS A 536 6.11 -7.27 43.69
N LEU A 537 7.44 -7.15 43.69
CA LEU A 537 8.35 -7.92 42.82
C LEU A 537 8.48 -9.38 43.28
N SER A 538 8.27 -9.62 44.58
CA SER A 538 8.33 -10.95 45.20
C SER A 538 7.42 -11.01 46.43
N VAL A 539 6.51 -11.98 46.45
CA VAL A 539 5.51 -12.19 47.51
C VAL A 539 5.82 -13.51 48.24
N THR A 540 5.75 -13.51 49.56
CA THR A 540 5.93 -14.72 50.39
C THR A 540 4.60 -15.44 50.63
N VAL A 541 4.69 -16.65 51.21
CA VAL A 541 3.54 -17.54 51.46
C VAL A 541 2.45 -16.88 52.34
N ASP A 542 2.82 -15.93 53.20
CA ASP A 542 1.90 -15.24 54.12
C ASP A 542 1.31 -13.93 53.54
N ASN A 543 1.25 -13.77 52.21
CA ASN A 543 0.85 -12.53 51.52
C ASN A 543 1.68 -11.30 51.94
N PHE A 544 2.95 -11.53 52.26
CA PHE A 544 3.87 -10.49 52.64
C PHE A 544 4.76 -10.09 51.47
N CYS A 545 4.91 -8.79 51.27
CA CYS A 545 5.75 -8.25 50.22
C CYS A 545 7.21 -8.15 50.70
N GLN A 546 8.09 -8.96 50.12
CA GLN A 546 9.51 -8.93 50.48
C GLN A 546 10.26 -7.79 49.76
N ARG A 547 9.81 -7.42 48.56
CA ARG A 547 10.40 -6.34 47.78
C ARG A 547 9.33 -5.56 47.01
N VAL A 548 9.09 -4.33 47.45
CA VAL A 548 8.21 -3.37 46.78
C VAL A 548 8.97 -2.68 45.66
N SER A 549 8.30 -2.38 44.53
CA SER A 549 8.90 -1.50 43.54
C SER A 549 9.02 -0.08 44.10
N GLY A 550 10.26 0.38 44.27
CA GLY A 550 10.55 1.73 44.76
C GLY A 550 10.41 2.83 43.71
N ILE A 551 10.11 2.47 42.45
CA ILE A 551 9.99 3.42 41.34
C ILE A 551 8.51 3.74 41.11
N GLY A 552 8.16 5.03 41.18
CA GLY A 552 6.82 5.50 40.84
C GLY A 552 6.46 5.26 39.38
N CYS A 553 5.20 4.96 39.08
CA CYS A 553 4.79 4.69 37.70
C CYS A 553 4.97 5.88 36.75
N LYS A 554 4.89 7.11 37.26
CA LYS A 554 5.23 8.31 36.46
C LYS A 554 6.68 8.29 36.00
N ASP A 555 7.61 7.99 36.89
CA ASP A 555 9.04 7.98 36.58
C ASP A 555 9.40 6.78 35.69
N ALA A 556 8.79 5.62 35.92
CA ALA A 556 8.96 4.45 35.05
C ALA A 556 8.51 4.74 33.61
N LEU A 557 7.39 5.44 33.44
CA LEU A 557 6.85 5.81 32.14
C LEU A 557 7.75 6.84 31.43
N VAL A 558 8.25 7.84 32.16
CA VAL A 558 9.25 8.80 31.63
C VAL A 558 10.52 8.07 31.20
N ASN A 559 11.05 7.16 32.02
CA ASN A 559 12.27 6.44 31.72
C ASN A 559 12.10 5.53 30.50
N SER A 560 10.96 4.83 30.38
CA SER A 560 10.64 4.02 29.22
C SER A 560 10.55 4.85 27.93
N MET A 561 9.96 6.05 28.01
CA MET A 561 9.89 6.98 26.88
C MET A 561 11.25 7.55 26.50
N VAL A 562 12.11 7.88 27.48
CA VAL A 562 13.48 8.36 27.23
C VAL A 562 14.32 7.27 26.55
N GLN A 563 14.22 6.02 27.00
CA GLN A 563 14.92 4.89 26.37
C GLN A 563 14.50 4.68 24.92
N ASN A 564 13.21 4.84 24.62
CA ASN A 564 12.65 4.67 23.28
C ASN A 564 12.58 5.98 22.45
N SER A 565 13.10 7.09 22.98
CA SER A 565 12.96 8.42 22.38
C SER A 565 13.59 8.51 20.98
N THR A 566 14.63 7.72 20.71
CA THR A 566 15.27 7.62 19.40
C THR A 566 14.32 7.05 18.35
N VAL A 567 13.57 6.00 18.69
CA VAL A 567 12.58 5.37 17.80
C VAL A 567 11.46 6.35 17.49
N ILE A 568 10.92 7.01 18.52
CA ILE A 568 9.86 8.03 18.37
C ILE A 568 10.35 9.20 17.51
N GLY A 569 11.60 9.64 17.71
CA GLY A 569 12.24 10.68 16.90
C GLY A 569 12.35 10.30 15.42
N ILE A 570 12.80 9.08 15.12
CA ILE A 570 12.91 8.58 13.74
C ILE A 570 11.52 8.51 13.09
N LEU A 571 10.51 7.98 13.80
CA LEU A 571 9.14 7.94 13.31
C LEU A 571 8.58 9.34 13.03
N GLY A 572 8.81 10.30 13.92
CA GLY A 572 8.40 11.70 13.74
C GLY A 572 9.00 12.36 12.50
N ILE A 573 10.31 12.18 12.28
CA ILE A 573 11.01 12.71 11.10
C ILE A 573 10.47 12.07 9.82
N SER A 574 10.19 10.77 9.83
CA SER A 574 9.64 10.07 8.66
C SER A 574 8.26 10.60 8.26
N VAL A 575 7.39 10.85 9.23
CA VAL A 575 6.05 11.42 9.03
C VAL A 575 6.14 12.86 8.50
N MET A 576 7.12 13.63 8.96
CA MET A 576 7.41 14.97 8.43
C MET A 576 7.82 14.95 6.96
N PHE A 577 8.73 14.06 6.61
CA PHE A 577 9.17 13.89 5.23
C PHE A 577 8.03 13.47 4.30
N ILE A 578 7.21 12.50 4.71
CA ILE A 578 6.05 12.05 3.92
C ILE A 578 5.03 13.18 3.74
N ASN A 579 4.75 13.96 4.78
CA ASN A 579 3.83 15.10 4.68
C ASN A 579 4.36 16.16 3.69
N LEU A 580 5.65 16.47 3.75
CA LEU A 580 6.29 17.39 2.82
C LEU A 580 6.16 16.92 1.36
N LEU A 581 6.39 15.64 1.09
CA LEU A 581 6.16 15.05 -0.23
C LEU A 581 4.69 15.18 -0.65
N GLY A 582 3.75 14.96 0.28
CA GLY A 582 2.32 15.17 0.06
C GLY A 582 1.98 16.59 -0.40
N ILE A 583 2.57 17.60 0.25
CA ILE A 583 2.42 19.02 -0.12
C ILE A 583 3.00 19.28 -1.52
N ILE A 584 4.22 18.81 -1.78
CA ILE A 584 4.88 18.97 -3.10
C ILE A 584 4.01 18.35 -4.20
N PHE A 585 3.53 17.13 -4.02
CA PHE A 585 2.68 16.46 -5.01
C PHE A 585 1.34 17.16 -5.21
N ALA A 586 0.70 17.65 -4.14
CA ALA A 586 -0.53 18.42 -4.24
C ALA A 586 -0.33 19.72 -5.03
N LEU A 587 0.74 20.48 -4.77
CA LEU A 587 1.06 21.72 -5.48
C LEU A 587 1.45 21.47 -6.94
N LEU A 588 2.25 20.43 -7.21
CA LEU A 588 2.58 20.00 -8.57
C LEU A 588 1.31 19.62 -9.34
N LEU A 589 0.40 18.88 -8.69
CA LEU A 589 -0.87 18.51 -9.29
C LEU A 589 -1.72 19.74 -9.58
N ALA A 590 -1.87 20.67 -8.63
CA ALA A 590 -2.64 21.90 -8.82
C ALA A 590 -2.06 22.79 -9.94
N ARG A 591 -0.74 22.97 -9.99
CA ARG A 591 -0.05 23.69 -11.07
C ARG A 591 -0.33 23.03 -12.41
N SER A 592 -0.26 21.71 -12.45
CA SER A 592 -0.46 20.97 -13.68
C SER A 592 -1.92 21.04 -14.14
N ILE A 593 -2.92 20.93 -13.25
CA ILE A 593 -4.35 21.13 -13.56
C ILE A 593 -4.59 22.53 -14.14
N ARG A 594 -4.00 23.58 -13.56
CA ARG A 594 -4.08 24.96 -14.10
C ARG A 594 -3.51 25.06 -15.51
N LYS A 595 -2.35 24.45 -15.77
CA LYS A 595 -1.74 24.40 -17.11
C LYS A 595 -2.65 23.70 -18.12
N LEU A 596 -3.31 22.60 -17.75
CA LEU A 596 -4.24 21.91 -18.66
C LEU A 596 -5.51 22.72 -18.94
N LYS A 597 -6.10 23.36 -17.94
CA LYS A 597 -7.25 24.25 -18.16
C LYS A 597 -6.88 25.37 -19.14
N SER A 598 -5.72 25.99 -18.94
CA SER A 598 -5.21 27.05 -19.82
C SER A 598 -4.94 26.54 -21.25
N ALA A 599 -4.34 25.35 -21.39
CA ALA A 599 -4.08 24.73 -22.69
C ALA A 599 -5.38 24.38 -23.43
N ARG A 600 -6.42 23.91 -22.73
CA ARG A 600 -7.74 23.61 -23.34
C ARG A 600 -8.39 24.87 -23.91
N VAL A 601 -8.37 25.98 -23.15
CA VAL A 601 -8.89 27.26 -23.62
C VAL A 601 -8.14 27.74 -24.86
N LEU A 602 -6.81 27.66 -24.84
CA LEU A 602 -5.98 28.03 -25.99
C LEU A 602 -6.28 27.19 -27.23
N LEU A 603 -6.53 25.90 -27.08
CA LEU A 603 -6.88 25.01 -28.19
C LEU A 603 -8.26 25.30 -28.76
N ALA A 604 -9.25 25.55 -27.90
CA ALA A 604 -10.58 25.95 -28.33
C ALA A 604 -10.51 27.23 -29.16
N TRP A 605 -9.68 28.19 -28.73
CA TRP A 605 -9.43 29.42 -29.46
C TRP A 605 -8.78 29.18 -30.84
N LYS A 606 -7.71 28.38 -30.90
CA LYS A 606 -7.04 28.01 -32.17
C LYS A 606 -7.93 27.24 -33.14
N VAL A 607 -8.82 26.37 -32.64
CA VAL A 607 -9.80 25.67 -33.48
C VAL A 607 -10.79 26.66 -34.07
N ARG A 608 -11.31 27.58 -33.24
CA ARG A 608 -12.23 28.62 -33.69
C ARG A 608 -11.61 29.54 -34.74
N GLU A 609 -10.36 29.95 -34.55
CA GLU A 609 -9.59 30.73 -35.52
C GLU A 609 -9.46 30.00 -36.86
N ARG A 610 -9.09 28.72 -36.87
CA ARG A 610 -9.00 27.93 -38.11
C ARG A 610 -10.34 27.79 -38.84
N VAL A 611 -11.45 27.69 -38.10
CA VAL A 611 -12.79 27.64 -38.71
C VAL A 611 -13.17 28.97 -39.36
N ILE A 612 -12.83 30.11 -38.73
CA ILE A 612 -13.08 31.44 -39.29
C ILE A 612 -12.28 31.63 -40.59
N VAL A 613 -10.97 31.33 -40.56
CA VAL A 613 -10.09 31.45 -41.74
C VAL A 613 -10.54 30.54 -42.88
N ALA A 614 -11.04 29.33 -42.58
CA ALA A 614 -11.56 28.42 -43.60
C ALA A 614 -12.83 28.97 -44.27
N ARG A 615 -13.75 29.59 -43.51
CA ARG A 615 -14.94 30.25 -44.09
C ARG A 615 -14.58 31.43 -44.98
N GLU A 616 -13.65 32.28 -44.54
CA GLU A 616 -13.17 33.41 -45.36
C GLU A 616 -12.53 32.95 -46.69
N ALA A 617 -11.88 31.79 -46.70
CA ALA A 617 -11.32 31.20 -47.92
C ALA A 617 -12.41 30.71 -48.90
N GLU A 618 -13.50 30.12 -48.39
CA GLU A 618 -14.65 29.71 -49.21
C GLU A 618 -15.40 30.91 -49.80
N GLU A 619 -15.61 31.97 -49.01
CA GLU A 619 -16.25 33.21 -49.47
C GLU A 619 -15.42 33.90 -50.58
N ARG A 620 -14.08 33.90 -50.48
CA ARG A 620 -13.22 34.41 -51.57
C ARG A 620 -13.30 33.57 -52.85
N GLN A 621 -13.55 32.27 -52.75
CA GLN A 621 -13.74 31.41 -53.93
C GLN A 621 -15.10 31.62 -54.58
N GLN A 622 -16.16 31.91 -53.81
CA GLN A 622 -17.49 32.21 -54.34
C GLN A 622 -17.62 33.64 -54.88
N GLY A 623 -16.81 34.58 -54.40
CA GLY A 623 -16.76 35.97 -54.87
C GLY A 623 -15.95 36.22 -56.15
N ALA A 624 -15.30 35.20 -56.72
CA ALA A 624 -14.57 35.35 -57.99
C ALA A 624 -15.54 35.22 -59.19
N PRO A 625 -15.64 36.22 -60.09
CA PRO A 625 -16.53 36.14 -61.24
C PRO A 625 -16.07 35.02 -62.20
N ASN A 626 -16.99 34.13 -62.56
CA ASN A 626 -16.80 33.12 -63.61
C ASN A 626 -16.44 33.80 -64.94
N GLN A 627 -15.15 33.84 -65.29
CA GLN A 627 -14.74 34.06 -66.68
C GLN A 627 -14.88 32.74 -67.44
N VAL A 628 -16.01 32.59 -68.12
CA VAL A 628 -16.24 31.57 -69.15
C VAL A 628 -15.32 31.90 -70.32
N TYR A 629 -14.33 31.04 -70.56
CA TYR A 629 -13.51 31.08 -71.78
C TYR A 629 -14.36 30.51 -72.93
N ILE A 630 -14.76 31.37 -73.87
CA ILE A 630 -15.44 30.99 -75.12
C ILE A 630 -14.37 30.77 -76.19
N ASP A 631 -14.29 29.57 -76.74
CA ASP A 631 -13.40 29.26 -77.87
C ASP A 631 -13.82 30.05 -79.13
N PRO A 632 -12.88 30.62 -79.91
CA PRO A 632 -13.21 31.22 -81.19
C PRO A 632 -13.53 30.13 -82.21
N GLN A 633 -14.69 30.25 -82.85
CA GLN A 633 -15.10 29.39 -83.96
C GLN A 633 -14.09 29.46 -85.12
N SER A 634 -13.67 28.27 -85.57
CA SER A 634 -13.10 28.05 -86.89
C SER A 634 -14.19 28.23 -87.96
N SER A 635 -14.10 29.28 -88.78
CA SER A 635 -14.87 29.36 -90.04
C SER A 635 -14.08 28.66 -91.15
N SER A 636 -14.63 27.59 -91.72
CA SER A 636 -14.26 27.12 -93.04
C SER A 636 -15.15 27.78 -94.10
N THR A 637 -14.51 28.27 -95.18
CA THR A 637 -15.00 28.29 -96.57
C THR A 637 -16.45 28.74 -96.86
N ALA A 638 -16.59 29.95 -97.43
CA ALA A 638 -17.10 30.20 -98.79
C ALA A 638 -17.02 31.71 -99.09
#